data_AF-A0AAU1M6Q8-F1
#
_entry.id   AF-A0AAU1M6Q8-F1
#
_cell.length_a   1.000
_cell.length_b   1.000
_cell.length_c   1.000
_cell.angle_alpha   90.00
_cell.angle_beta   90.00
_cell.angle_gamma   90.00
#
_symmetry.space_group_name_H-M   'P 1'
#
loop_
_entity.id
_entity.type
_entity.pdbx_description
1 polymer ?
#
loop_
_entity_poly.entity_id
_entity_poly.type
_entity_poly.pdbx_seq_one_letter_code
_entity_poly.pdbx_strand_id
1 'polypeptide(L)'
;MRADAKKNRDHLLAVAGTAIAEQGVDVSLRDIARRADVGLATLLRHFPTREALLDALLHTSFGELTAKAGALETSSSAGDALVSWLRDCVAWTTEYRGAIVLMAAAIDDTESALHASCVTLRAAGTRLLTRAQAAGMARTDIDGADMFALVMALAWLGDQRSLAPRADRLFDVVASAILTSTASSDADGERRPRAH
;
A
#
# COMPACT_ATOMS: atom_id res chain seq x y z
N MET A 1 0.00 -22.28 26.44
CA MET A 1 0.14 -20.86 26.85
C MET A 1 0.70 -19.93 25.78
N ARG A 2 1.84 -20.18 25.10
CA ARG A 2 2.28 -19.30 23.98
C ARG A 2 1.37 -19.39 22.74
N ALA A 3 0.90 -20.58 22.42
CA ALA A 3 -0.02 -20.80 21.30
C ALA A 3 -1.38 -20.13 21.54
N ASP A 4 -1.93 -20.22 22.76
CA ASP A 4 -3.22 -19.61 23.12
C ASP A 4 -3.15 -18.08 23.10
N ALA A 5 -2.05 -17.50 23.63
CA ALA A 5 -1.83 -16.06 23.61
C ALA A 5 -1.65 -15.53 22.17
N LYS A 6 -0.98 -16.28 21.29
CA LYS A 6 -0.86 -15.94 19.86
C LYS A 6 -2.22 -16.03 19.17
N LYS A 7 -2.96 -17.12 19.33
CA LYS A 7 -4.30 -17.30 18.75
C LYS A 7 -5.26 -16.20 19.20
N ASN A 8 -5.19 -15.78 20.46
CA ASN A 8 -5.98 -14.67 20.98
C ASN A 8 -5.58 -13.32 20.35
N ARG A 9 -4.29 -13.08 20.17
CA ARG A 9 -3.79 -11.88 19.48
C ARG A 9 -4.25 -11.85 18.02
N ASP A 10 -4.13 -12.96 17.30
CA ASP A 10 -4.52 -13.07 15.89
C ASP A 10 -6.05 -12.86 15.74
N HIS A 11 -6.85 -13.42 16.66
CA HIS A 11 -8.29 -13.19 16.70
C HIS A 11 -8.63 -11.70 16.92
N LEU A 12 -7.96 -11.03 17.87
CA LEU A 12 -8.15 -9.60 18.12
C LEU A 12 -7.81 -8.75 16.89
N LEU A 13 -6.73 -9.08 16.18
CA LEU A 13 -6.34 -8.39 14.94
C LEU A 13 -7.38 -8.57 13.85
N ALA A 14 -7.90 -9.80 13.66
CA ALA A 14 -8.94 -10.07 12.68
C ALA A 14 -10.21 -9.25 12.96
N VAL A 15 -10.68 -9.24 14.21
CA VAL A 15 -11.86 -8.45 14.60
C VAL A 15 -11.62 -6.95 14.46
N ALA A 16 -10.44 -6.47 14.87
CA ALA A 16 -10.06 -5.07 14.72
C ALA A 16 -10.06 -4.65 13.24
N GLY A 17 -9.52 -5.49 12.36
CA GLY A 17 -9.49 -5.19 10.93
C GLY A 17 -10.87 -5.10 10.31
N THR A 18 -11.76 -6.04 10.60
CA THR A 18 -13.16 -5.95 10.16
C THR A 18 -13.85 -4.70 10.69
N ALA A 19 -13.64 -4.36 11.97
CA ALA A 19 -14.24 -3.17 12.57
C ALA A 19 -13.75 -1.86 11.93
N ILE A 20 -12.45 -1.77 11.65
CA ILE A 20 -11.86 -0.62 10.97
C ILE A 20 -12.33 -0.54 9.51
N ALA A 21 -12.47 -1.65 8.80
CA ALA A 21 -13.00 -1.65 7.45
C ALA A 21 -14.45 -1.13 7.39
N GLU A 22 -15.28 -1.59 8.32
CA GLU A 22 -16.70 -1.21 8.39
C GLU A 22 -16.93 0.25 8.84
N GLN A 23 -16.15 0.73 9.81
CA GLN A 23 -16.44 1.98 10.52
C GLN A 23 -15.33 3.04 10.41
N GLY A 24 -14.21 2.71 9.78
CA GLY A 24 -13.01 3.54 9.72
C GLY A 24 -12.12 3.39 10.95
N VAL A 25 -10.92 4.00 10.88
CA VAL A 25 -9.90 3.98 11.94
C VAL A 25 -10.36 4.57 13.28
N ASP A 26 -11.46 5.32 13.31
CA ASP A 26 -12.00 5.96 14.51
C ASP A 26 -12.81 5.01 15.42
N VAL A 27 -13.12 3.79 14.96
CA VAL A 27 -13.88 2.79 15.74
C VAL A 27 -13.29 2.58 17.14
N SER A 28 -14.11 2.58 18.19
CA SER A 28 -13.59 2.59 19.56
C SER A 28 -12.92 1.26 19.95
N LEU A 29 -11.84 1.30 20.75
CA LEU A 29 -11.22 0.07 21.30
C LEU A 29 -12.21 -0.76 22.14
N ARG A 30 -13.22 -0.10 22.72
CA ARG A 30 -14.31 -0.77 23.44
C ARG A 30 -15.21 -1.55 22.50
N ASP A 31 -15.54 -1.00 21.34
CA ASP A 31 -16.33 -1.71 20.33
C ASP A 31 -15.56 -2.88 19.73
N ILE A 32 -14.26 -2.72 19.47
CA ILE A 32 -13.40 -3.83 19.04
C ILE A 32 -13.38 -4.93 20.09
N ALA A 33 -13.13 -4.59 21.36
CA ALA A 33 -13.10 -5.57 22.46
C ALA A 33 -14.44 -6.32 22.58
N ARG A 34 -15.55 -5.58 22.51
CA ARG A 34 -16.91 -6.16 22.53
C ARG A 34 -17.16 -7.10 21.35
N ARG A 35 -16.75 -6.73 20.14
CA ARG A 35 -16.88 -7.58 18.93
C ARG A 35 -16.00 -8.83 19.00
N ALA A 36 -14.86 -8.75 19.69
CA ALA A 36 -13.95 -9.87 19.88
C ALA A 36 -14.30 -10.75 21.09
N ASP A 37 -15.44 -10.46 21.75
CA ASP A 37 -15.90 -11.15 22.96
C ASP A 37 -14.84 -11.16 24.10
N VAL A 38 -14.13 -10.04 24.26
CA VAL A 38 -13.15 -9.85 25.34
C VAL A 38 -13.40 -8.57 26.13
N GLY A 39 -12.89 -8.53 27.36
CA GLY A 39 -12.83 -7.29 28.14
C GLY A 39 -11.81 -6.30 27.57
N LEU A 40 -12.07 -5.00 27.71
CA LEU A 40 -11.15 -3.92 27.29
C LEU A 40 -9.75 -4.07 27.92
N ALA A 41 -9.68 -4.48 29.19
CA ALA A 41 -8.40 -4.72 29.87
C ALA A 41 -7.57 -5.82 29.20
N THR A 42 -8.23 -6.86 28.66
CA THR A 42 -7.56 -7.91 27.90
C THR A 42 -7.02 -7.38 26.57
N LEU A 43 -7.82 -6.61 25.83
CA LEU A 43 -7.36 -5.95 24.61
C LEU A 43 -6.15 -5.05 24.89
N LEU A 44 -6.22 -4.18 25.91
CA LEU A 44 -5.15 -3.24 26.27
C LEU A 44 -3.88 -3.94 26.77
N ARG A 45 -3.98 -5.16 27.34
CA ARG A 45 -2.80 -5.98 27.64
C ARG A 45 -2.07 -6.46 26.38
N HIS A 46 -2.78 -6.69 25.28
CA HIS A 46 -2.18 -7.08 24.00
C HIS A 46 -1.74 -5.87 23.17
N PHE A 47 -2.49 -4.76 23.26
CA PHE A 47 -2.30 -3.54 22.50
C PHE A 47 -2.49 -2.33 23.42
N PRO A 48 -1.43 -1.86 24.08
CA PRO A 48 -1.51 -0.81 25.11
C PRO A 48 -2.11 0.50 24.61
N THR A 49 -1.97 0.79 23.31
CA THR A 49 -2.48 1.99 22.65
C THR A 49 -3.22 1.61 21.36
N ARG A 50 -4.05 2.54 20.86
CA ARG A 50 -4.66 2.40 19.52
C ARG A 50 -3.59 2.26 18.44
N GLU A 51 -2.53 3.06 18.52
CA GLU A 51 -1.41 2.98 17.59
C GLU A 51 -0.73 1.62 17.62
N ALA A 52 -0.57 0.98 18.79
CA ALA A 52 -0.01 -0.37 18.88
C ALA A 52 -0.92 -1.44 18.24
N LEU A 53 -2.25 -1.26 18.30
CA LEU A 53 -3.19 -2.14 17.60
C LEU A 53 -3.10 -1.95 16.08
N LEU A 54 -3.06 -0.68 15.65
CA LEU A 54 -2.94 -0.33 14.24
C LEU A 54 -1.61 -0.80 13.66
N ASP A 55 -0.50 -0.64 14.39
CA ASP A 55 0.81 -1.15 13.95
C ASP A 55 0.80 -2.65 13.77
N ALA A 56 0.28 -3.40 14.75
CA ALA A 56 0.22 -4.85 14.61
C ALA A 56 -0.65 -5.31 13.42
N LEU A 57 -1.70 -4.55 13.11
CA LEU A 57 -2.57 -4.80 11.96
C LEU A 57 -1.86 -4.46 10.64
N LEU A 58 -1.28 -3.26 10.55
CA LEU A 58 -0.55 -2.77 9.39
C LEU A 58 0.70 -3.61 9.11
N HIS A 59 1.41 -4.04 10.14
CA HIS A 59 2.59 -4.90 10.03
C HIS A 59 2.26 -6.23 9.31
N THR A 60 1.11 -6.82 9.63
CA THR A 60 0.67 -8.07 8.99
C THR A 60 0.40 -7.84 7.50
N SER A 61 -0.43 -6.83 7.18
CA SER A 61 -0.78 -6.54 5.78
C SER A 61 0.39 -6.02 4.95
N PHE A 62 1.23 -5.15 5.51
CA PHE A 62 2.43 -4.66 4.83
C PHE A 62 3.47 -5.75 4.65
N GLY A 63 3.54 -6.71 5.57
CA GLY A 63 4.35 -7.91 5.39
C GLY A 63 3.94 -8.68 4.14
N GLU A 64 2.64 -8.86 3.92
CA GLU A 64 2.11 -9.52 2.72
C GLU A 64 2.40 -8.72 1.45
N LEU A 65 2.14 -7.41 1.45
CA LEU A 65 2.44 -6.53 0.30
C LEU A 65 3.96 -6.46 -0.01
N THR A 66 4.80 -6.47 1.03
CA THR A 66 6.26 -6.48 0.89
C THR A 66 6.75 -7.83 0.33
N ALA A 67 6.19 -8.94 0.81
CA ALA A 67 6.50 -10.27 0.28
C ALA A 67 6.06 -10.39 -1.18
N LYS A 68 4.89 -9.85 -1.52
CA LYS A 68 4.40 -9.81 -2.91
C LYS A 68 5.30 -8.98 -3.82
N ALA A 69 5.80 -7.83 -3.35
CA ALA A 69 6.80 -7.07 -4.08
C ALA A 69 8.05 -7.91 -4.38
N GLY A 70 8.58 -8.62 -3.37
CA GLY A 70 9.74 -9.49 -3.54
C GLY A 70 9.52 -10.61 -4.57
N ALA A 71 8.32 -11.20 -4.61
CA ALA A 71 7.98 -12.17 -5.65
C ALA A 71 7.92 -11.54 -7.05
N LEU A 72 7.33 -10.34 -7.15
CA LEU A 72 7.17 -9.59 -8.40
C LEU A 72 8.50 -9.06 -8.98
N GLU A 73 9.54 -8.90 -8.15
CA GLU A 73 10.89 -8.55 -8.62
C GLU A 73 11.44 -9.57 -9.63
N THR A 74 11.00 -10.84 -9.55
CA THR A 74 11.40 -11.92 -10.47
C THR A 74 10.52 -12.06 -11.72
N SER A 75 9.45 -11.26 -11.84
CA SER A 75 8.53 -11.31 -12.99
C SER A 75 9.20 -10.88 -14.30
N SER A 76 8.83 -11.47 -15.44
CA SER A 76 9.42 -11.12 -16.75
C SER A 76 9.12 -9.69 -17.20
N SER A 77 7.98 -9.12 -16.81
CA SER A 77 7.58 -7.74 -17.15
C SER A 77 7.70 -6.84 -15.92
N ALA A 78 8.65 -5.89 -15.95
CA ALA A 78 8.89 -4.96 -14.84
C ALA A 78 7.78 -3.93 -14.70
N GLY A 79 7.23 -3.44 -15.81
CA GLY A 79 6.08 -2.53 -15.82
C GLY A 79 4.82 -3.18 -15.24
N ASP A 80 4.49 -4.40 -15.68
CA ASP A 80 3.30 -5.10 -15.16
C ASP A 80 3.47 -5.48 -13.68
N ALA A 81 4.68 -5.84 -13.27
CA ALA A 81 4.99 -6.09 -11.86
C ALA A 81 4.74 -4.86 -10.98
N LEU A 82 5.18 -3.68 -11.43
CA LEU A 82 4.94 -2.42 -10.74
C LEU A 82 3.44 -2.11 -10.65
N VAL A 83 2.71 -2.18 -11.77
CA VAL A 83 1.26 -1.87 -11.80
C VAL A 83 0.47 -2.86 -10.94
N SER A 84 0.81 -4.14 -10.98
CA SER A 84 0.19 -5.18 -10.16
C SER A 84 0.34 -4.84 -8.67
N TRP A 85 1.56 -4.52 -8.24
CA TRP A 85 1.82 -4.15 -6.84
C TRP A 85 1.12 -2.85 -6.42
N LEU A 86 1.10 -1.83 -7.29
CA LEU A 86 0.38 -0.58 -7.03
C LEU A 86 -1.13 -0.84 -6.86
N ARG A 87 -1.70 -1.73 -7.67
CA ARG A 87 -3.12 -2.10 -7.58
C ARG A 87 -3.44 -2.77 -6.26
N ASP A 88 -2.56 -3.65 -5.78
CA ASP A 88 -2.71 -4.27 -4.46
C ASP A 88 -2.62 -3.25 -3.33
N CYS A 89 -1.69 -2.28 -3.42
CA CYS A 89 -1.59 -1.23 -2.41
C CYS A 89 -2.86 -0.38 -2.34
N VAL A 90 -3.40 0.02 -3.49
CA VAL A 90 -4.66 0.79 -3.54
C VAL A 90 -5.84 -0.04 -3.04
N ALA A 91 -5.96 -1.31 -3.46
CA ALA A 91 -7.01 -2.19 -2.97
C ALA A 91 -6.93 -2.42 -1.45
N TRP A 92 -5.73 -2.54 -0.91
CA TRP A 92 -5.53 -2.64 0.53
C TRP A 92 -5.96 -1.37 1.26
N THR A 93 -5.61 -0.18 0.72
CA THR A 93 -5.99 1.07 1.38
C THR A 93 -7.50 1.34 1.41
N THR A 94 -8.24 0.89 0.41
CA THR A 94 -9.71 1.04 0.38
C THR A 94 -10.40 0.13 1.40
N GLU A 95 -9.76 -0.98 1.78
CA GLU A 95 -10.23 -1.86 2.85
C GLU A 95 -10.05 -1.22 4.23
N TYR A 96 -9.02 -0.37 4.42
CA TYR A 96 -8.70 0.29 5.70
C TYR A 96 -8.90 1.81 5.64
N ARG A 97 -10.16 2.24 5.47
CA ARG A 97 -10.54 3.65 5.38
C ARG A 97 -9.94 4.49 6.51
N GLY A 98 -9.26 5.58 6.13
CA GLY A 98 -8.58 6.50 7.05
C GLY A 98 -7.20 6.05 7.55
N ALA A 99 -6.74 4.83 7.25
CA ALA A 99 -5.37 4.39 7.60
C ALA A 99 -4.29 5.19 6.87
N ILE A 100 -4.61 5.71 5.69
CA ILE A 100 -3.74 6.54 4.83
C ILE A 100 -3.20 7.75 5.58
N VAL A 101 -4.06 8.46 6.33
CA VAL A 101 -3.67 9.68 7.06
C VAL A 101 -2.65 9.34 8.14
N LEU A 102 -2.86 8.22 8.82
CA LEU A 102 -1.94 7.72 9.86
C LEU A 102 -0.61 7.27 9.25
N MET A 103 -0.65 6.59 8.10
CA MET A 103 0.55 6.18 7.38
C MET A 103 1.38 7.38 6.89
N ALA A 104 0.72 8.40 6.33
CA ALA A 104 1.39 9.61 5.87
C ALA A 104 2.10 10.32 7.03
N ALA A 105 1.44 10.45 8.19
CA ALA A 105 2.05 11.03 9.38
C ALA A 105 3.22 10.19 9.93
N ALA A 106 3.09 8.85 9.92
CA ALA A 106 4.10 7.94 10.46
C ALA A 106 5.42 7.89 9.66
N ILE A 107 5.40 8.27 8.38
CA ILE A 107 6.61 8.27 7.56
C ILE A 107 7.61 9.32 8.06
N ASP A 108 7.12 10.46 8.55
CA ASP A 108 7.96 11.57 9.02
C ASP A 108 8.22 11.54 10.54
N ASP A 109 7.49 10.70 11.29
CA ASP A 109 7.64 10.51 12.73
C ASP A 109 8.35 9.18 13.03
N THR A 110 9.65 9.25 13.35
CA THR A 110 10.47 8.07 13.67
C THR A 110 10.09 7.39 14.99
N GLU A 111 9.40 8.09 15.89
CA GLU A 111 8.93 7.54 17.16
C GLU A 111 7.57 6.83 17.01
N SER A 112 6.91 7.01 15.86
CA SER A 112 5.67 6.32 15.55
C SER A 112 5.88 4.81 15.50
N ALA A 113 5.01 4.06 16.17
CA ALA A 113 4.99 2.60 16.08
C ALA A 113 4.86 2.12 14.63
N LEU A 114 4.19 2.90 13.77
CA LEU A 114 3.93 2.59 12.36
C LEU A 114 5.14 2.82 11.43
N HIS A 115 6.14 3.59 11.88
CA HIS A 115 7.22 4.09 11.03
C HIS A 115 7.94 2.98 10.27
N ALA A 116 8.40 1.95 10.99
CA ALA A 116 9.17 0.85 10.42
C ALA A 116 8.37 0.09 9.34
N SER A 117 7.09 -0.15 9.61
CA SER A 117 6.17 -0.83 8.69
C SER A 117 5.98 0.00 7.41
N CYS A 118 5.72 1.31 7.54
CA CYS A 118 5.56 2.24 6.41
C CYS A 118 6.84 2.36 5.56
N VAL A 119 8.01 2.51 6.20
CA VAL A 119 9.31 2.59 5.51
C VAL A 119 9.62 1.31 4.74
N THR A 120 9.33 0.15 5.33
CA THR A 120 9.55 -1.16 4.69
C THR A 120 8.71 -1.32 3.42
N LEU A 121 7.42 -0.98 3.50
CA LEU A 121 6.52 -1.02 2.35
C LEU A 121 6.97 -0.06 1.24
N ARG A 122 7.34 1.18 1.60
CA ARG A 122 7.85 2.18 0.65
C ARG A 122 9.12 1.69 -0.04
N ALA A 123 10.05 1.09 0.71
CA ALA A 123 11.29 0.54 0.16
C ALA A 123 11.01 -0.61 -0.82
N ALA A 124 10.03 -1.47 -0.52
CA ALA A 124 9.63 -2.57 -1.41
C ALA A 124 9.11 -2.07 -2.76
N GLY A 125 8.20 -1.08 -2.73
CA GLY A 125 7.72 -0.43 -3.95
C GLY A 125 8.82 0.28 -4.73
N THR A 126 9.72 0.96 -4.02
CA THR A 126 10.85 1.69 -4.65
C THR A 126 11.72 0.75 -5.48
N ARG A 127 11.97 -0.48 -5.01
CA ARG A 127 12.73 -1.47 -5.79
C ARG A 127 12.04 -1.87 -7.09
N LEU A 128 10.71 -2.04 -7.07
CA LEU A 128 9.93 -2.32 -8.28
C LEU A 128 9.97 -1.14 -9.26
N LEU A 129 9.85 0.09 -8.75
CA LEU A 129 9.96 1.30 -9.56
C LEU A 129 11.35 1.40 -10.22
N THR A 130 12.42 1.28 -9.44
CA THR A 130 13.80 1.33 -9.95
C THR A 130 14.04 0.25 -11.00
N ARG A 131 13.49 -0.94 -10.82
CA ARG A 131 13.57 -2.02 -11.81
C ARG A 131 12.84 -1.67 -13.11
N ALA A 132 11.63 -1.12 -13.02
CA ALA A 132 10.87 -0.69 -14.19
C ALA A 132 11.56 0.47 -14.93
N GLN A 133 12.15 1.41 -14.19
CA GLN A 133 12.97 2.51 -14.71
C GLN A 133 14.22 1.99 -15.44
N ALA A 134 14.95 1.04 -14.85
CA ALA A 134 16.12 0.42 -15.47
C ALA A 134 15.77 -0.36 -16.75
N ALA A 135 14.55 -0.89 -16.85
CA ALA A 135 14.01 -1.54 -18.05
C ALA A 135 13.45 -0.55 -19.09
N GLY A 136 13.50 0.77 -18.83
CA GLY A 136 12.91 1.78 -19.71
C GLY A 136 11.38 1.72 -19.79
N MET A 137 10.73 1.10 -18.81
CA MET A 137 9.27 0.88 -18.72
C MET A 137 8.57 1.87 -17.77
N ALA A 138 9.32 2.66 -17.01
CA ALA A 138 8.78 3.70 -16.13
C ALA A 138 9.60 4.99 -16.25
N ARG A 139 8.93 6.12 -16.03
CA ARG A 139 9.56 7.45 -16.04
C ARG A 139 10.60 7.58 -14.93
N THR A 140 11.67 8.31 -15.19
CA THR A 140 12.86 8.41 -14.32
C THR A 140 12.92 9.70 -13.50
N ASP A 141 11.93 10.58 -13.66
CA ASP A 141 11.79 11.87 -12.96
C ASP A 141 10.90 11.78 -11.70
N ILE A 142 10.54 10.57 -11.28
CA ILE A 142 9.84 10.30 -10.01
C ILE A 142 10.65 9.33 -9.17
N ASP A 143 10.55 9.48 -7.85
CA ASP A 143 11.16 8.55 -6.90
C ASP A 143 10.11 7.71 -6.14
N GLY A 144 10.58 6.91 -5.17
CA GLY A 144 9.71 6.08 -4.35
C GLY A 144 8.79 6.88 -3.41
N ALA A 145 9.17 8.11 -3.03
CA ALA A 145 8.33 8.98 -2.23
C ALA A 145 7.19 9.57 -3.07
N ASP A 146 7.47 10.02 -4.29
CA ASP A 146 6.45 10.47 -5.25
C ASP A 146 5.43 9.37 -5.54
N MET A 147 5.92 8.15 -5.83
CA MET A 147 5.08 7.00 -6.08
C MET A 147 4.19 6.67 -4.87
N PHE A 148 4.75 6.71 -3.66
CA PHE A 148 3.98 6.46 -2.44
C PHE A 148 2.91 7.54 -2.22
N ALA A 149 3.24 8.81 -2.46
CA ALA A 149 2.28 9.91 -2.39
C ALA A 149 1.13 9.73 -3.39
N LEU A 150 1.40 9.24 -4.61
CA LEU A 150 0.38 8.92 -5.60
C LEU A 150 -0.55 7.78 -5.15
N VAL A 151 0.01 6.72 -4.55
CA VAL A 151 -0.80 5.64 -3.94
C VAL A 151 -1.70 6.20 -2.85
N MET A 152 -1.17 7.05 -1.97
CA MET A 152 -1.97 7.68 -0.91
C MET A 152 -3.05 8.62 -1.44
N ALA A 153 -2.80 9.33 -2.54
CA ALA A 153 -3.80 10.15 -3.20
C ALA A 153 -4.94 9.31 -3.82
N LEU A 154 -4.62 8.22 -4.52
CA LEU A 154 -5.60 7.29 -5.10
C LEU A 154 -6.45 6.61 -4.02
N ALA A 155 -5.79 6.21 -2.95
CA ALA A 155 -6.41 5.64 -1.78
C ALA A 155 -7.42 6.62 -1.14
N TRP A 156 -7.02 7.88 -0.94
CA TRP A 156 -7.89 8.92 -0.39
C TRP A 156 -9.09 9.19 -1.30
N LEU A 157 -8.90 9.19 -2.63
CA LEU A 157 -9.99 9.31 -3.60
C LEU A 157 -10.99 8.16 -3.50
N GLY A 158 -10.53 6.95 -3.24
CA GLY A 158 -11.37 5.77 -3.01
C GLY A 158 -12.28 5.91 -1.78
N ASP A 159 -11.80 6.59 -0.74
CA ASP A 159 -12.56 6.85 0.49
C ASP A 159 -13.70 7.88 0.29
N GLN A 160 -13.61 8.72 -0.75
CA GLN A 160 -14.63 9.73 -1.04
C GLN A 160 -15.80 9.12 -1.81
N ARG A 161 -16.99 9.04 -1.19
CA ARG A 161 -18.21 8.45 -1.81
C ARG A 161 -18.53 8.97 -3.21
N SER A 162 -18.28 10.27 -3.46
CA SER A 162 -18.54 10.91 -4.75
C SER A 162 -17.50 10.57 -5.83
N LEU A 163 -16.30 10.14 -5.44
CA LEU A 163 -15.16 9.85 -6.32
C LEU A 163 -14.87 8.36 -6.44
N ALA A 164 -15.37 7.52 -5.53
CA ALA A 164 -15.22 6.07 -5.57
C ALA A 164 -15.55 5.43 -6.93
N PRO A 165 -16.63 5.82 -7.67
CA PRO A 165 -16.89 5.27 -9.00
C PRO A 165 -15.83 5.60 -10.07
N ARG A 166 -14.93 6.56 -9.79
CA ARG A 166 -13.83 6.97 -10.66
C ARG A 166 -12.48 6.43 -10.22
N ALA A 167 -12.38 5.78 -9.06
CA ALA A 167 -11.10 5.35 -8.48
C ALA A 167 -10.32 4.45 -9.43
N ASP A 168 -10.96 3.44 -10.02
CA ASP A 168 -10.31 2.53 -10.97
C ASP A 168 -9.80 3.26 -12.22
N ARG A 169 -10.63 4.14 -12.80
CA ARG A 169 -10.23 4.95 -13.95
C ARG A 169 -9.04 5.85 -13.62
N LEU A 170 -9.04 6.47 -12.43
CA LEU A 170 -7.96 7.36 -12.01
C LEU A 170 -6.68 6.59 -11.69
N PHE A 171 -6.81 5.38 -11.14
CA PHE A 171 -5.68 4.46 -11.00
C PHE A 171 -5.04 4.19 -12.36
N ASP A 172 -5.83 3.82 -13.37
CA ASP A 172 -5.31 3.50 -14.70
C ASP A 172 -4.64 4.73 -15.36
N VAL A 173 -5.18 5.93 -15.16
CA VAL A 173 -4.55 7.18 -15.63
C VAL A 173 -3.20 7.41 -14.95
N VAL A 174 -3.12 7.26 -13.62
CA VAL A 174 -1.87 7.45 -12.87
C VAL A 174 -0.85 6.38 -13.24
N ALA A 175 -1.26 5.11 -13.32
CA ALA A 175 -0.41 4.00 -13.73
C ALA A 175 0.15 4.22 -15.14
N SER A 176 -0.69 4.65 -16.09
CA SER A 176 -0.26 4.97 -17.45
C SER A 176 0.69 6.17 -17.50
N ALA A 177 0.58 7.13 -16.57
CA ALA A 177 1.47 8.27 -16.48
C ALA A 177 2.83 7.95 -15.85
N ILE A 178 2.92 6.87 -15.07
CA ILE A 178 4.17 6.33 -14.51
C ILE A 178 4.88 5.48 -15.57
N LEU A 179 4.14 4.65 -16.30
CA LEU A 179 4.70 3.81 -17.35
C LEU A 179 5.10 4.64 -18.57
N THR A 180 6.25 4.32 -19.16
CA THR A 180 6.65 4.87 -20.46
C THR A 180 5.96 4.08 -21.56
N SER A 181 5.27 4.76 -22.47
CA SER A 181 4.79 4.11 -23.69
C SER A 181 6.01 3.72 -24.52
N THR A 182 6.17 2.42 -24.81
CA THR A 182 7.27 1.89 -25.64
C THR A 182 7.25 2.40 -27.09
N ALA A 183 6.28 3.24 -27.46
CA ALA A 183 6.10 3.76 -28.81
C ALA A 183 6.80 5.12 -29.02
N SER A 184 8.14 5.16 -29.03
CA SER A 184 8.87 6.29 -29.67
C SER A 184 10.38 6.10 -29.93
N SER A 185 10.93 4.87 -29.89
CA SER A 185 12.38 4.69 -30.15
C SER A 185 12.76 4.04 -31.49
N ASP A 186 11.83 3.47 -32.26
CA ASP A 186 12.17 2.72 -33.49
C ASP A 186 11.88 3.46 -34.81
N ALA A 187 11.39 4.70 -34.78
CA ALA A 187 10.94 5.41 -35.98
C ALA A 187 11.96 6.36 -36.64
N ASP A 188 13.18 6.53 -36.11
CA ASP A 188 14.15 7.51 -36.62
C ASP A 188 15.37 6.90 -37.36
N GLY A 189 15.38 5.58 -37.59
CA GLY A 189 16.51 4.85 -38.19
C GLY A 189 16.51 4.72 -39.71
N GLU A 190 15.42 5.01 -40.42
CA GLU A 190 15.28 4.61 -41.83
C GLU A 190 14.97 5.77 -42.80
N ARG A 191 15.78 6.84 -42.73
CA ARG A 191 15.93 7.76 -43.87
C ARG A 191 16.96 7.19 -44.86
N ARG A 192 16.47 6.41 -45.82
CA ARG A 192 17.21 6.05 -47.05
C ARG A 192 17.74 7.30 -47.76
N PRO A 193 18.98 7.29 -48.28
CA PRO A 193 19.45 8.35 -49.17
C PRO A 193 18.75 8.25 -50.53
N ARG A 194 18.18 9.35 -51.01
CA ARG A 194 17.69 9.50 -52.39
C ARG A 194 18.89 9.66 -53.32
N ALA A 195 18.99 8.76 -54.29
CA ALA A 195 19.91 8.88 -55.42
C ALA A 195 19.47 10.03 -56.34
N HIS A 196 20.44 10.84 -56.78
CA HIS A 196 20.40 11.63 -58.01
C HIS A 196 21.78 11.55 -58.65
#